data_AF-A0A9Q4FMJ9-F1
#
_entry.id   AF-A0A9Q4FMJ9-F1
#
_cell.length_a   1.000
_cell.length_b   1.000
_cell.length_c   1.000
_cell.angle_alpha   90.00
_cell.angle_beta   90.00
_cell.angle_gamma   90.00
#
_symmetry.space_group_name_H-M   'P 1'
#
loop_
_entity.id
_entity.type
_entity.pdbx_description
1 polymer ?
#
loop_
_entity_poly.entity_id
_entity_poly.type
_entity_poly.pdbx_seq_one_letter_code
_entity_poly.pdbx_strand_id
1 'polypeptide(L)'
;MKEKNIIYILLTYSGSLLSKCINIYTKEPYSHVSIALDIDLNELYSFGRLKPSNPIFGGFVKEDIFNGTYARFPNTRCALYSLEVNGIQYNKLKKELQKFKLNKHMYGYNLLGLFGVILNKPIERKYNYFCSQFVSAILNNSGICLFNKSPALVSPRDFRKCKELELVYEGRLKRYGYRQEYFSEVYQQNIYKEGTL
;
A
#
# COMPACT_ATOMS: atom_id res chain seq x y z
N MET A 1 25.19 -5.82 14.38
CA MET A 1 23.77 -6.22 14.23
C MET A 1 23.47 -6.23 12.73
N LYS A 2 22.86 -7.29 12.18
CA LYS A 2 22.44 -7.26 10.76
C LYS A 2 21.34 -6.21 10.63
N GLU A 3 21.49 -5.31 9.66
CA GLU A 3 20.48 -4.31 9.33
C GLU A 3 19.19 -5.04 8.92
N LYS A 4 18.09 -4.75 9.63
CA LYS A 4 16.79 -5.38 9.35
C LYS A 4 16.18 -4.72 8.12
N ASN A 5 15.79 -5.53 7.14
CA ASN A 5 15.05 -5.03 5.99
C ASN A 5 13.55 -5.13 6.30
N ILE A 6 12.90 -4.00 6.50
CA ILE A 6 11.48 -3.93 6.82
C ILE A 6 10.75 -3.29 5.64
N ILE A 7 9.62 -3.88 5.27
CA ILE A 7 8.65 -3.29 4.35
C ILE A 7 7.35 -3.05 5.10
N TYR A 8 6.50 -2.21 4.52
CA TYR A 8 5.25 -1.82 5.16
C TYR A 8 4.07 -2.09 4.25
N ILE A 9 2.96 -2.52 4.84
CA ILE A 9 1.68 -2.71 4.16
C ILE A 9 0.68 -1.75 4.79
N LEU A 10 0.17 -0.82 3.99
CA LEU A 10 -0.82 0.15 4.43
C LEU A 10 -2.19 -0.25 3.90
N LEU A 11 -3.11 -0.54 4.83
CA LEU A 11 -4.52 -0.69 4.53
C LEU A 11 -5.24 0.63 4.75
N THR A 12 -6.06 1.07 3.80
CA THR A 12 -6.80 2.34 3.94
C THR A 12 -8.29 2.22 3.62
N TYR A 13 -9.07 3.10 4.25
CA TYR A 13 -10.45 3.40 3.92
C TYR A 13 -10.62 4.91 3.84
N SER A 14 -10.82 5.42 2.62
CA SER A 14 -10.93 6.85 2.35
C SER A 14 -12.36 7.40 2.46
N GLY A 15 -13.38 6.54 2.50
CA GLY A 15 -14.78 6.97 2.49
C GLY A 15 -15.24 7.58 1.15
N SER A 16 -14.43 7.48 0.09
CA SER A 16 -14.85 7.74 -1.29
C SER A 16 -15.99 6.79 -1.71
N LEU A 17 -16.73 7.13 -2.78
CA LEU A 17 -17.83 6.30 -3.29
C LEU A 17 -17.39 4.84 -3.54
N LEU A 18 -16.29 4.63 -4.26
CA LEU A 18 -15.76 3.28 -4.52
C LEU A 18 -15.45 2.52 -3.21
N SER A 19 -14.75 3.16 -2.26
CA SER A 19 -14.44 2.52 -0.97
C SER A 19 -15.69 2.21 -0.16
N LYS A 20 -16.72 3.05 -0.21
CA LYS A 20 -18.02 2.78 0.42
C LYS A 20 -18.70 1.57 -0.22
N CYS A 21 -18.75 1.48 -1.55
CA CYS A 21 -19.32 0.32 -2.24
C CYS A 21 -18.60 -0.98 -1.87
N ILE A 22 -17.26 -0.98 -1.89
CA ILE A 22 -16.45 -2.13 -1.48
C ILE A 22 -16.75 -2.51 -0.03
N ASN A 23 -16.73 -1.54 0.89
CA ASN A 23 -16.99 -1.76 2.31
C ASN A 23 -18.40 -2.30 2.59
N ILE A 24 -19.44 -1.79 1.93
CA ILE A 24 -20.82 -2.28 2.08
C ILE A 24 -20.90 -3.76 1.67
N TYR A 25 -20.25 -4.12 0.57
CA TYR A 25 -20.27 -5.49 0.07
C TYR A 25 -19.44 -6.44 0.94
N THR A 26 -18.20 -6.08 1.25
CA THR A 26 -17.25 -6.97 1.95
C THR A 26 -17.44 -6.97 3.46
N LYS A 27 -18.08 -5.92 4.00
CA LYS A 27 -18.17 -5.61 5.44
C LYS A 27 -16.80 -5.50 6.11
N GLU A 28 -15.75 -5.19 5.34
CA GLU A 28 -14.37 -5.06 5.85
C GLU A 28 -14.02 -3.59 6.12
N PRO A 29 -13.25 -3.30 7.19
CA PRO A 29 -12.96 -1.92 7.61
C PRO A 29 -12.03 -1.17 6.64
N TYR A 30 -11.32 -1.89 5.76
CA TYR A 30 -10.38 -1.34 4.78
C TYR A 30 -10.71 -1.83 3.39
N SER A 31 -10.56 -0.95 2.40
CA SER A 31 -10.94 -1.21 1.00
C SER A 31 -9.77 -1.12 0.03
N HIS A 32 -8.60 -0.73 0.50
CA HIS A 32 -7.42 -0.45 -0.32
C HIS A 32 -6.15 -0.95 0.36
N VAL A 33 -5.15 -1.33 -0.44
CA VAL A 33 -3.85 -1.85 0.01
C VAL A 33 -2.73 -1.16 -0.75
N SER A 34 -1.73 -0.67 -0.02
CA SER A 34 -0.50 -0.10 -0.57
C SER A 34 0.70 -0.76 0.08
N ILE A 35 1.85 -0.75 -0.60
CA ILE A 35 3.15 -1.22 -0.09
C ILE A 35 4.09 -0.03 0.07
N ALA A 36 4.87 0.01 1.15
CA ALA A 36 5.88 1.03 1.40
C ALA A 36 7.25 0.40 1.66
N LEU A 37 8.31 1.10 1.26
CA LEU A 37 9.71 0.70 1.50
C LEU A 37 10.35 1.39 2.71
N ASP A 38 9.63 2.32 3.33
CA ASP A 38 10.07 3.15 4.46
C ASP A 38 8.90 3.42 5.41
N ILE A 39 9.23 3.71 6.68
CA ILE A 39 8.25 3.95 7.74
C ILE A 39 7.50 5.29 7.55
N ASP A 40 8.13 6.26 6.89
CA ASP A 40 7.57 7.58 6.65
C ASP A 40 6.57 7.60 5.49
N LEU A 41 6.44 6.46 4.79
CA LEU A 41 5.55 6.25 3.64
C LEU A 41 5.89 7.17 2.46
N ASN A 42 7.15 7.60 2.34
CA ASN A 42 7.65 8.39 1.22
C ASN A 42 7.77 7.56 -0.07
N GLU A 43 8.01 6.26 0.05
CA GLU A 43 8.07 5.27 -1.03
C GLU A 43 6.85 4.34 -0.96
N LEU A 44 5.64 4.93 -0.94
CA LEU A 44 4.34 4.24 -0.90
C LEU A 44 3.77 4.02 -2.31
N TYR A 45 3.39 2.78 -2.63
CA TYR A 45 2.97 2.36 -3.97
C TYR A 45 1.70 1.53 -3.95
N SER A 46 0.85 1.72 -4.95
CA SER A 46 -0.36 0.89 -5.14
C SER A 46 -0.85 0.90 -6.59
N PHE A 47 -1.91 0.16 -6.85
CA PHE A 47 -2.80 0.43 -7.98
C PHE A 47 -4.04 1.14 -7.49
N GLY A 48 -4.26 2.34 -7.99
CA GLY A 48 -5.32 3.23 -7.54
C GLY A 48 -5.70 4.27 -8.58
N ARG A 49 -6.48 5.27 -8.18
CA ARG A 49 -6.91 6.35 -9.08
C ARG A 49 -5.71 7.22 -9.48
N LEU A 50 -5.58 7.51 -10.77
CA LEU A 50 -4.53 8.43 -11.25
C LEU A 50 -4.88 9.89 -10.92
N LYS A 51 -6.16 10.23 -10.87
CA LYS A 51 -6.67 11.55 -10.47
C LYS A 51 -7.68 11.39 -9.33
N PRO A 52 -7.57 12.12 -8.22
CA PRO A 52 -8.50 11.99 -7.09
C PRO A 52 -9.98 12.21 -7.47
N SER A 53 -10.23 13.02 -8.49
CA SER A 53 -11.56 13.34 -9.03
C SER A 53 -12.18 12.24 -9.89
N ASN A 54 -11.38 11.34 -10.45
CA ASN A 54 -11.85 10.33 -11.39
C ASN A 54 -11.82 8.91 -10.78
N PRO A 55 -12.98 8.27 -10.55
CA PRO A 55 -13.02 6.94 -9.95
C PRO A 55 -12.75 5.79 -10.94
N ILE A 56 -12.69 6.06 -12.25
CA ILE A 56 -12.65 5.06 -13.32
C ILE A 56 -11.22 4.88 -13.86
N PHE A 57 -10.48 5.98 -14.08
CA PHE A 57 -9.09 5.89 -14.56
C PHE A 57 -8.12 5.67 -13.40
N GLY A 58 -7.65 4.43 -13.28
CA GLY A 58 -6.60 4.06 -12.35
C GLY A 58 -5.43 3.36 -13.03
N GLY A 59 -4.36 3.17 -12.28
CA GLY A 59 -3.13 2.50 -12.70
C GLY A 59 -2.13 2.46 -11.56
N PHE A 60 -0.88 2.19 -11.87
CA PHE A 60 0.21 2.21 -10.89
C PHE A 60 0.45 3.64 -10.38
N VAL A 61 0.48 3.84 -9.07
CA VAL A 61 0.66 5.15 -8.43
C VAL A 61 1.73 5.09 -7.34
N LYS A 62 2.52 6.16 -7.27
CA LYS A 62 3.23 6.54 -6.04
C LYS A 62 2.24 7.39 -5.24
N GLU A 63 1.83 6.90 -4.09
CA GLU A 63 0.87 7.60 -3.23
C GLU A 63 1.58 8.64 -2.38
N ASP A 64 0.84 9.66 -1.98
CA ASP A 64 1.30 10.73 -1.10
C ASP A 64 0.26 10.90 0.00
N ILE A 65 0.67 10.69 1.25
CA ILE A 65 -0.22 10.69 2.42
C ILE A 65 -0.69 12.10 2.82
N PHE A 66 -0.06 13.15 2.31
CA PHE A 66 -0.41 14.56 2.55
C PHE A 66 -1.17 15.19 1.39
N ASN A 67 -0.92 14.73 0.16
CA ASN A 67 -1.47 15.30 -1.07
C ASN A 67 -2.49 14.37 -1.76
N GLY A 68 -2.99 14.80 -2.92
CA GLY A 68 -3.80 13.97 -3.82
C GLY A 68 -5.07 13.41 -3.20
N THR A 69 -5.22 12.08 -3.23
CA THR A 69 -6.43 11.39 -2.74
C THR A 69 -6.60 11.58 -1.24
N TYR A 70 -5.53 11.47 -0.46
CA TYR A 70 -5.63 11.53 1.00
C TYR A 70 -5.87 12.96 1.51
N ALA A 71 -5.38 13.98 0.80
CA ALA A 71 -5.78 15.38 1.04
C ALA A 71 -7.28 15.60 0.85
N ARG A 72 -7.86 15.02 -0.21
CA ARG A 72 -9.30 15.13 -0.50
C ARG A 72 -10.18 14.37 0.49
N PHE A 73 -9.64 13.32 1.11
CA PHE A 73 -10.33 12.48 2.09
C PHE A 73 -9.60 12.51 3.44
N PRO A 74 -9.62 13.65 4.18
CA PRO A 74 -8.78 13.86 5.36
C PRO A 74 -9.14 12.93 6.55
N ASN A 75 -10.34 12.34 6.53
CA ASN A 75 -10.80 11.37 7.51
C ASN A 75 -10.41 9.92 7.15
N THR A 76 -9.49 9.72 6.19
CA THR A 76 -9.01 8.40 5.81
C THR A 76 -8.51 7.64 7.04
N ARG A 77 -9.10 6.46 7.28
CA ARG A 77 -8.66 5.51 8.29
C ARG A 77 -7.62 4.59 7.69
N CYS A 78 -6.64 4.18 8.48
CA CYS A 78 -5.64 3.22 8.07
C CYS A 78 -5.24 2.25 9.18
N ALA A 79 -4.71 1.11 8.74
CA ALA A 79 -3.88 0.22 9.54
C ALA A 79 -2.56 0.01 8.78
N LEU A 80 -1.44 0.33 9.42
CA LEU A 80 -0.09 0.16 8.91
C LEU A 80 0.53 -1.07 9.56
N TYR A 81 1.01 -1.98 8.74
CA TYR A 81 1.70 -3.19 9.18
C TYR A 81 3.15 -3.18 8.72
N SER A 82 4.04 -3.80 9.50
CA SER A 82 5.41 -4.11 9.13
C SER A 82 5.58 -5.58 8.78
N LEU A 83 6.53 -5.87 7.89
CA LEU A 83 7.01 -7.21 7.60
C LEU A 83 8.54 -7.17 7.50
N GLU A 84 9.21 -7.94 8.36
CA GLU A 84 10.65 -8.18 8.23
C GLU A 84 10.88 -9.18 7.08
N VAL A 85 11.79 -8.83 6.17
CA VAL A 85 12.17 -9.66 5.01
C VAL A 85 13.68 -9.82 4.98
N ASN A 86 14.17 -10.87 4.33
CA ASN A 86 15.60 -11.00 4.13
C ASN A 86 16.10 -10.08 3.01
N GLY A 87 17.42 -9.82 2.97
CA GLY A 87 18.01 -8.89 2.00
C GLY A 87 17.82 -9.32 0.53
N ILE A 88 17.73 -10.63 0.24
CA ILE A 88 17.47 -11.14 -1.11
C ILE A 88 16.03 -10.78 -1.53
N GLN A 89 15.06 -11.03 -0.66
CA GLN A 89 13.65 -10.69 -0.87
C GLN A 89 13.47 -9.19 -1.05
N TYR A 90 14.08 -8.38 -0.19
CA TYR A 90 14.01 -6.91 -0.28
C TYR A 90 14.57 -6.38 -1.60
N ASN A 91 15.72 -6.90 -2.05
CA ASN A 91 16.31 -6.52 -3.33
C ASN A 91 15.47 -6.96 -4.53
N LYS A 92 14.86 -8.15 -4.47
CA LYS A 92 13.90 -8.58 -5.51
C LYS A 92 12.67 -7.68 -5.53
N LEU A 93 12.13 -7.30 -4.38
CA LEU A 93 10.98 -6.41 -4.26
C LEU A 93 11.27 -5.03 -4.85
N LYS A 94 12.43 -4.45 -4.54
CA LYS A 94 12.89 -3.21 -5.17
C LYS A 94 12.97 -3.33 -6.69
N LYS A 95 13.53 -4.42 -7.21
CA LYS A 95 13.61 -4.67 -8.66
C LYS A 95 12.23 -4.80 -9.31
N GLU A 96 11.30 -5.53 -8.68
CA GLU A 96 9.92 -5.64 -9.16
C GLU A 96 9.22 -4.28 -9.19
N LEU A 97 9.31 -3.50 -8.11
CA LEU A 97 8.75 -2.14 -8.05
C LEU A 97 9.35 -1.23 -9.14
N GLN A 98 10.65 -1.32 -9.41
CA GLN A 98 11.27 -0.55 -10.49
C GLN A 98 10.71 -0.89 -11.87
N LYS A 99 10.37 -2.16 -12.14
CA LYS A 99 9.69 -2.53 -13.40
C LYS A 99 8.34 -1.83 -13.53
N PHE A 100 7.56 -1.76 -12.44
CA PHE A 100 6.29 -1.03 -12.42
C PHE A 100 6.47 0.48 -12.60
N LYS A 101 7.49 1.07 -11.95
CA LYS A 101 7.84 2.50 -12.10
C LYS A 101 8.18 2.86 -13.54
N LEU A 102 9.08 2.09 -14.18
CA LEU A 102 9.54 2.34 -15.55
C LEU A 102 8.42 2.17 -16.60
N ASN A 103 7.53 1.19 -16.39
CA ASN A 103 6.46 0.87 -17.33
C ASN A 103 5.09 1.42 -16.88
N LYS A 104 5.07 2.46 -16.03
CA LYS A 104 3.83 3.00 -15.42
C LYS A 104 2.72 3.28 -16.44
N HIS A 105 3.07 3.78 -17.63
CA HIS A 105 2.13 4.13 -18.70
C HIS A 105 1.43 2.91 -19.33
N MET A 106 1.99 1.71 -19.18
CA MET A 106 1.42 0.46 -19.70
C MET A 106 0.34 -0.12 -18.79
N TYR A 107 0.26 0.32 -17.53
CA TYR A 107 -0.57 -0.32 -16.51
C TYR A 107 -1.90 0.39 -16.28
N GLY A 108 -2.99 -0.37 -16.34
CA GLY A 108 -4.35 0.09 -16.06
C GLY A 108 -4.94 -0.50 -14.77
N TYR A 109 -6.09 0.03 -14.35
CA TYR A 109 -6.83 -0.49 -13.20
C TYR A 109 -7.81 -1.59 -13.62
N ASN A 110 -7.73 -2.76 -12.98
CA ASN A 110 -8.62 -3.87 -13.25
C ASN A 110 -9.96 -3.75 -12.47
N LEU A 111 -10.80 -2.79 -12.84
CA LEU A 111 -12.09 -2.57 -12.17
C LEU A 111 -13.01 -3.80 -12.25
N LEU A 112 -13.01 -4.51 -13.39
CA LEU A 112 -13.78 -5.76 -13.53
C LEU A 112 -13.20 -6.89 -12.66
N GLY A 113 -11.88 -7.00 -12.57
CA GLY A 113 -11.21 -7.92 -11.64
C GLY A 113 -11.53 -7.64 -10.18
N LEU A 114 -11.65 -6.38 -9.78
CA LEU A 114 -12.08 -6.00 -8.43
C LEU A 114 -13.46 -6.56 -8.09
N PHE A 115 -14.42 -6.46 -9.02
CA PHE A 115 -15.74 -7.10 -8.85
C PHE A 115 -15.68 -8.62 -8.97
N GLY A 116 -14.73 -9.17 -9.73
CA GLY A 116 -14.40 -10.59 -9.76
C GLY A 116 -14.03 -11.12 -8.37
N VAL A 117 -13.16 -10.44 -7.62
CA VAL A 117 -12.79 -10.83 -6.24
C VAL A 117 -14.00 -10.85 -5.32
N ILE A 118 -14.83 -9.80 -5.41
CA ILE A 118 -16.10 -9.68 -4.71
C ILE A 118 -16.99 -10.91 -4.97
N LEU A 119 -17.04 -11.40 -6.21
CA LEU A 119 -17.80 -12.57 -6.62
C LEU A 119 -17.01 -13.90 -6.55
N ASN A 120 -15.81 -13.89 -5.95
CA ASN A 120 -14.87 -15.02 -5.89
C ASN A 120 -14.56 -15.68 -7.24
N LYS A 121 -14.47 -14.88 -8.31
CA LYS A 121 -14.10 -15.29 -9.67
C LYS A 121 -12.81 -14.58 -10.10
N PRO A 122 -11.71 -15.30 -10.37
CA PRO A 122 -10.46 -14.68 -10.80
C PRO A 122 -10.64 -14.14 -12.23
N ILE A 123 -10.56 -12.81 -12.39
CA ILE A 123 -10.57 -12.16 -13.70
C ILE A 123 -9.25 -11.40 -13.84
N GLU A 124 -8.31 -12.02 -14.52
CA GLU A 124 -7.00 -11.43 -14.80
C GLU A 124 -6.99 -10.76 -16.17
N ARG A 125 -6.34 -9.60 -16.25
CA ARG A 125 -6.10 -8.87 -17.50
C ARG A 125 -4.64 -8.47 -17.53
N LYS A 126 -3.95 -8.76 -18.63
CA LYS A 126 -2.55 -8.40 -18.81
C LYS A 126 -2.38 -6.89 -18.58
N TYR A 127 -1.36 -6.52 -17.79
CA TYR A 127 -1.06 -5.14 -17.40
C TYR A 127 -2.17 -4.41 -16.61
N ASN A 128 -3.17 -5.10 -16.09
CA ASN A 128 -4.23 -4.49 -15.30
C ASN A 128 -4.30 -5.16 -13.94
N TYR A 129 -4.09 -4.36 -12.89
CA TYR A 129 -4.13 -4.82 -11.50
C TYR A 129 -5.11 -3.99 -10.68
N PHE A 130 -5.68 -4.58 -9.64
CA PHE A 130 -6.23 -3.83 -8.51
C PHE A 130 -5.24 -3.87 -7.33
N CYS A 131 -5.49 -3.05 -6.30
CA CYS A 131 -4.53 -2.78 -5.24
C CYS A 131 -3.98 -4.04 -4.54
N SER A 132 -4.84 -4.91 -4.02
CA SER A 132 -4.42 -6.12 -3.31
C SER A 132 -3.78 -7.17 -4.23
N GLN A 133 -4.22 -7.28 -5.50
CA GLN A 133 -3.57 -8.14 -6.49
C GLN A 133 -2.16 -7.68 -6.78
N PHE A 134 -1.96 -6.38 -6.98
CA PHE A 134 -0.63 -5.81 -7.20
C PHE A 134 0.30 -6.11 -6.02
N VAL A 135 -0.11 -5.78 -4.78
CA VAL A 135 0.72 -6.02 -3.59
C VAL A 135 1.03 -7.50 -3.42
N SER A 136 0.05 -8.40 -3.61
CA SER A 136 0.30 -9.84 -3.54
C SER A 136 1.23 -10.33 -4.65
N ALA A 137 1.11 -9.82 -5.87
CA ALA A 137 1.93 -10.24 -7.00
C ALA A 137 3.40 -9.85 -6.80
N ILE A 138 3.70 -8.62 -6.36
CA ILE A 138 5.09 -8.20 -6.14
C ILE A 138 5.74 -8.93 -4.97
N LEU A 139 4.97 -9.28 -3.92
CA LEU A 139 5.45 -10.07 -2.79
C LEU A 139 5.82 -11.48 -3.27
N ASN A 140 4.90 -12.16 -3.97
CA ASN A 140 5.14 -13.49 -4.51
C ASN A 140 6.34 -13.52 -5.48
N ASN A 141 6.42 -12.56 -6.41
CA ASN A 141 7.54 -12.44 -7.36
C ASN A 141 8.88 -12.20 -6.64
N SER A 142 8.83 -11.65 -5.42
CA SER A 142 10.01 -11.41 -4.58
C SER A 142 10.38 -12.60 -3.68
N GLY A 143 9.60 -13.69 -3.74
CA GLY A 143 9.76 -14.86 -2.87
C GLY A 143 9.18 -14.67 -1.47
N ILE A 144 8.20 -13.78 -1.31
CA ILE A 144 7.46 -13.53 -0.07
C ILE A 144 6.02 -14.05 -0.27
N CYS A 145 5.78 -15.30 0.15
CA CYS A 145 4.48 -15.97 -0.07
C CYS A 145 3.60 -15.87 1.19
N LEU A 146 2.78 -14.82 1.30
CA LEU A 146 1.90 -14.61 2.46
C LEU A 146 0.57 -15.37 2.37
N PHE A 147 0.10 -15.68 1.16
CA PHE A 147 -1.24 -16.24 0.94
C PHE A 147 -1.18 -17.48 0.07
N ASN A 148 -1.91 -18.53 0.48
CA ASN A 148 -2.08 -19.74 -0.31
C ASN A 148 -3.24 -19.61 -1.32
N LYS A 149 -3.20 -18.58 -2.18
CA LYS A 149 -4.17 -18.36 -3.26
C LYS A 149 -3.59 -17.44 -4.33
N SER A 150 -4.21 -17.43 -5.52
CA SER A 150 -3.82 -16.51 -6.60
C SER A 150 -3.87 -15.05 -6.11
N PRO A 151 -2.89 -14.20 -6.47
CA PRO A 151 -2.95 -12.76 -6.25
C PRO A 151 -4.26 -12.12 -6.71
N ALA A 152 -4.87 -12.65 -7.79
CA ALA A 152 -6.15 -12.17 -8.30
C ALA A 152 -7.35 -12.50 -7.41
N LEU A 153 -7.16 -13.24 -6.31
CA LEU A 153 -8.17 -13.55 -5.29
C LEU A 153 -7.78 -12.99 -3.90
N VAL A 154 -6.67 -12.26 -3.80
CA VAL A 154 -6.24 -11.62 -2.56
C VAL A 154 -7.00 -10.30 -2.38
N SER A 155 -7.49 -10.08 -1.17
CA SER A 155 -8.30 -8.93 -0.75
C SER A 155 -7.62 -8.19 0.40
N PRO A 156 -8.01 -6.92 0.70
CA PRO A 156 -7.52 -6.21 1.88
C PRO A 156 -7.73 -6.97 3.21
N ARG A 157 -8.78 -7.80 3.30
CA ARG A 157 -9.05 -8.64 4.47
C ARG A 157 -7.94 -9.66 4.72
N ASP A 158 -7.37 -10.22 3.67
CA ASP A 158 -6.33 -11.25 3.80
C ASP A 158 -5.08 -10.65 4.44
N PHE A 159 -4.66 -9.46 3.98
CA PHE A 159 -3.59 -8.70 4.63
C PHE A 159 -3.93 -8.38 6.09
N ARG A 160 -5.14 -7.87 6.37
CA ARG A 160 -5.57 -7.53 7.75
C ARG A 160 -5.51 -8.72 8.72
N LYS A 161 -5.71 -9.94 8.22
CA LYS A 161 -5.74 -11.19 9.01
C LYS A 161 -4.43 -11.99 8.93
N CYS A 162 -3.44 -11.52 8.17
CA CYS A 162 -2.15 -12.17 8.00
C CYS A 162 -1.39 -12.12 9.32
N LYS A 163 -0.91 -13.25 9.83
CA LYS A 163 -0.25 -13.32 11.15
C LYS A 163 1.21 -12.90 11.10
N GLU A 164 1.81 -12.97 9.91
CA GLU A 164 3.16 -12.55 9.58
C GLU A 164 3.29 -11.02 9.54
N LEU A 165 2.17 -10.30 9.48
CA LEU A 165 2.13 -8.84 9.46
C LEU A 165 1.92 -8.29 10.87
N GLU A 166 2.88 -7.51 11.35
CA GLU A 166 2.82 -6.89 12.68
C GLU A 166 2.18 -5.51 12.58
N LEU A 167 1.18 -5.22 13.42
CA LEU A 167 0.50 -3.92 13.42
C LEU A 167 1.39 -2.84 14.04
N VAL A 168 1.74 -1.82 13.27
CA VAL A 168 2.54 -0.66 13.69
C VAL A 168 1.65 0.48 14.16
N TYR A 169 0.57 0.76 13.42
CA TYR A 169 -0.33 1.86 13.71
C TYR A 169 -1.73 1.57 13.17
N GLU A 170 -2.77 1.94 13.93
CA GLU A 170 -4.15 1.96 13.46
C GLU A 170 -4.81 3.28 13.88
N GLY A 171 -5.48 3.95 12.95
CA GLY A 171 -6.09 5.25 13.23
C GLY A 171 -6.34 6.09 11.99
N ARG A 172 -6.21 7.42 12.12
CA ARG A 172 -6.31 8.35 10.99
C ARG A 172 -4.96 8.46 10.29
N LEU A 173 -4.95 8.33 8.96
CA LEU A 173 -3.73 8.43 8.16
C LEU A 173 -3.06 9.81 8.31
N LYS A 174 -3.86 10.88 8.31
CA LYS A 174 -3.35 12.25 8.50
C LYS A 174 -2.59 12.42 9.82
N ARG A 175 -3.04 11.77 10.90
CA ARG A 175 -2.37 11.82 12.21
C ARG A 175 -1.05 11.04 12.21
N TYR A 176 -0.97 9.96 11.45
CA TYR A 176 0.28 9.24 11.24
C TYR A 176 1.30 10.11 10.51
N GLY A 177 0.89 10.73 9.39
CA GLY A 177 1.78 11.63 8.63
C GLY A 177 2.41 12.73 9.48
N TYR A 178 1.60 13.48 10.23
CA TYR A 178 2.12 14.53 11.12
C TYR A 178 3.05 14.01 12.23
N ARG A 179 2.81 12.80 12.72
CA ARG A 179 3.71 12.18 13.70
C ARG A 179 5.09 11.93 13.10
N GLN A 180 5.15 11.46 11.85
CA GLN A 180 6.42 11.20 11.16
C GLN A 180 7.19 12.48 10.82
N GLU A 181 6.50 13.53 10.36
CA GLU A 181 7.12 14.85 10.14
C GLU A 181 7.74 15.40 11.43
N TYR A 182 6.99 15.39 12.52
CA TYR A 182 7.47 15.88 13.82
C TYR A 182 8.70 15.11 14.32
N PHE A 183 8.70 13.78 14.23
CA PHE A 183 9.87 12.99 14.62
C PHE A 183 11.10 13.27 13.75
N SER A 184 10.90 13.47 12.43
CA SER A 184 11.97 13.81 11.50
C SER A 184 12.59 15.17 11.82
N GLU A 185 11.77 16.18 12.09
CA GLU A 185 12.21 17.53 12.46
C GLU A 185 13.01 17.53 13.77
N VAL A 186 12.51 16.86 14.81
CA VAL A 186 13.18 16.76 16.11
C VAL A 186 14.53 16.03 15.99
N TYR A 187 14.57 14.92 15.24
CA TYR A 187 15.81 14.17 15.02
C TYR A 187 16.86 15.03 14.32
N GLN A 188 16.45 15.77 13.28
CA GLN A 188 17.36 16.62 12.53
C GLN A 188 17.89 17.79 13.37
N GLN A 189 17.05 18.40 14.21
CA GLN A 189 17.48 19.44 15.17
C GLN A 189 18.49 18.91 16.20
N ASN A 190 18.35 17.66 16.66
CA ASN A 190 19.28 17.07 17.62
C ASN A 190 20.65 16.77 17.01
N ILE A 191 20.72 16.29 15.76
CA ILE A 191 21.99 16.11 15.04
C ILE A 191 22.75 17.45 14.90
N TYR A 192 22.06 18.54 14.54
CA TYR A 192 22.71 19.84 14.42
C TYR A 192 23.24 20.37 15.78
N LYS A 193 22.59 20.02 16.89
CA LYS A 193 23.08 20.38 18.24
C LYS A 193 24.28 19.55 18.67
N GLU A 194 24.35 18.26 18.32
CA GLU A 194 25.46 17.38 18.67
C GLU A 194 26.69 17.54 17.75
N GLY A 195 26.51 18.00 16.51
CA GLY A 195 27.60 18.25 15.56
C GLY A 195 28.31 19.62 15.71
N THR A 196 27.98 20.40 16.75
CA THR A 196 28.56 21.74 17.01
C THR A 196 29.35 21.79 18.33
N LEU A 197 29.78 20.63 18.86
CA LEU A 197 30.63 20.49 20.05
C LEU A 197 32.01 19.93 19.70
#